data_AF-A0A448T5A1-F1
#
_entry.id   AF-A0A448T5A1-F1
#
_cell.length_a   1.000
_cell.length_b   1.000
_cell.length_c   1.000
_cell.angle_alpha   90.00
_cell.angle_beta   90.00
_cell.angle_gamma   90.00
#
_symmetry.space_group_name_H-M   'P 1'
#
loop_
_entity.id
_entity.type
_entity.pdbx_description
1 polymer ?
#
loop_
_entity_poly.entity_id
_entity_poly.type
_entity_poly.pdbx_seq_one_letter_code
_entity_poly.pdbx_strand_id
1 'polypeptide(L)'
;MDILISIIGVFVLLGLGILLSNNRKAIKFRTIFGALAIQIGFAALILYFPAGRNALLATANCVSNIINYGNEGISFVFGNLANPSNSSIGFVFAVKVLPIIIFFSALISMLYYLGVMQWVIKIIGGALQKTLGTSKAESMSAAANYFCWSDRSSSSCKTIH
;
A
#
# COMPACT_ATOMS: atom_id res chain seq x y z
N MET A 1 0.73 29.20 8.20
CA MET A 1 -0.74 29.04 8.25
C MET A 1 -1.16 27.61 7.87
N ASP A 2 -0.43 26.94 6.98
CA ASP A 2 -0.78 25.61 6.44
C ASP A 2 -0.70 24.46 7.45
N ILE A 3 0.22 24.53 8.41
CA ILE A 3 0.35 23.56 9.50
C ILE A 3 -0.88 23.60 10.41
N LEU A 4 -1.43 24.79 10.66
CA LEU A 4 -2.63 24.97 11.49
C LEU A 4 -3.85 24.32 10.81
N ILE A 5 -3.99 24.51 9.50
CA ILE A 5 -5.05 23.91 8.68
C ILE A 5 -4.92 22.38 8.68
N SER A 6 -3.69 21.86 8.54
CA SER A 6 -3.43 20.41 8.58
C SER A 6 -3.81 19.80 9.93
N ILE A 7 -3.47 20.45 11.04
CA ILE A 7 -3.83 20.00 12.39
C ILE A 7 -5.34 20.02 12.57
N ILE A 8 -6.01 21.11 12.19
CA ILE A 8 -7.47 21.24 12.27
C ILE A 8 -8.15 20.16 11.43
N GLY A 9 -7.65 19.87 10.22
CA GLY A 9 -8.17 18.80 9.37
C GLY A 9 -8.15 17.43 10.04
N VAL A 10 -7.06 17.09 10.73
CA VAL A 10 -6.97 15.83 11.50
C VAL A 10 -8.02 15.77 12.60
N PHE A 11 -8.20 16.86 13.37
CA PHE A 11 -9.23 16.91 14.42
C PHE A 11 -10.65 16.84 13.87
N VAL A 12 -10.92 17.48 12.72
CA VAL A 12 -12.24 17.41 12.06
C VAL A 12 -12.55 16.00 11.59
N LEU A 13 -11.59 15.30 10.97
CA LEU A 13 -11.77 13.91 10.52
C LEU A 13 -11.99 12.95 11.70
N LEU A 14 -11.23 13.11 12.79
CA LEU A 14 -11.45 12.35 14.02
C LEU A 14 -12.82 12.66 14.64
N GLY A 15 -13.21 13.93 14.65
CA GLY A 15 -14.52 14.40 15.13
C GLY A 15 -15.67 13.78 14.34
N LEU A 16 -15.57 13.76 13.01
CA LEU A 16 -16.55 13.10 12.13
C LEU A 16 -16.64 11.59 12.42
N GLY A 17 -15.50 10.93 12.62
CA GLY A 17 -15.45 9.51 12.99
C GLY A 17 -16.15 9.22 14.32
N ILE A 18 -16.02 10.10 15.31
CA ILE A 18 -16.72 10.00 16.59
C ILE A 18 -18.22 10.31 16.43
N LEU A 19 -18.56 11.25 15.53
CA LEU A 19 -19.94 11.68 15.31
C LEU A 19 -20.77 10.59 14.61
N LEU A 20 -20.16 9.90 13.64
CA LEU A 20 -20.73 8.76 12.90
C LEU A 20 -20.54 7.41 13.61
N SER A 21 -19.89 7.38 14.78
CA SER A 21 -19.65 6.13 15.51
C SER A 21 -20.93 5.58 16.14
N ASN A 22 -21.24 4.32 15.80
CA ASN A 22 -22.39 3.59 16.32
C ASN A 22 -22.33 3.36 17.85
N ASN A 23 -21.13 3.35 18.44
CA ASN A 23 -20.97 3.20 19.89
C ASN A 23 -19.81 4.03 20.44
N ARG A 24 -20.09 5.30 20.76
CA ARG A 24 -19.08 6.27 21.24
C ARG A 24 -18.36 5.86 22.53
N LYS A 25 -18.95 4.99 23.36
CA LYS A 25 -18.38 4.55 24.65
C LYS A 25 -17.42 3.36 24.53
N ALA A 26 -17.48 2.60 23.43
CA ALA A 26 -16.58 1.47 23.18
C ALA A 26 -15.27 1.89 22.48
N ILE A 27 -15.06 3.20 22.28
CA ILE A 27 -13.91 3.73 21.55
C ILE A 27 -12.62 3.55 22.37
N LYS A 28 -11.72 2.70 21.89
CA LYS A 28 -10.39 2.51 22.46
C LYS A 28 -9.46 3.65 22.02
N PHE A 29 -9.39 4.71 22.82
CA PHE A 29 -8.51 5.85 22.55
C PHE A 29 -7.04 5.47 22.35
N ARG A 30 -6.55 4.44 23.04
CA ARG A 30 -5.19 3.90 22.85
C ARG A 30 -4.92 3.46 21.41
N THR A 31 -5.91 2.85 20.74
CA THR A 31 -5.77 2.39 19.36
C THR A 31 -5.81 3.56 18.38
N ILE A 32 -6.67 4.55 18.60
CA ILE A 32 -6.78 5.73 17.73
C ILE A 32 -5.52 6.58 17.80
N PHE A 33 -5.08 6.96 19.01
CA PHE A 33 -3.87 7.75 19.18
C PHE A 33 -2.61 6.95 18.81
N GLY A 34 -2.58 5.64 19.06
CA GLY A 34 -1.50 4.76 18.62
C GLY A 34 -1.38 4.69 17.10
N ALA A 35 -2.49 4.50 16.40
CA ALA A 35 -2.54 4.51 14.93
C ALA A 35 -2.05 5.85 14.36
N LEU A 36 -2.56 6.96 14.91
CA LEU A 36 -2.20 8.31 14.48
C LEU A 36 -0.72 8.61 14.73
N ALA A 37 -0.19 8.21 15.89
CA ALA A 37 1.23 8.36 16.21
C ALA A 37 2.12 7.55 15.27
N ILE A 38 1.74 6.32 14.91
CA ILE A 38 2.47 5.50 13.95
C ILE A 38 2.41 6.13 12.56
N GLN A 39 1.25 6.61 12.13
CA GLN A 39 1.08 7.21 10.81
C GLN A 39 1.92 8.49 10.66
N ILE A 40 1.86 9.39 11.64
CA ILE A 40 2.67 10.63 11.63
C ILE A 40 4.16 10.30 11.81
N GLY A 41 4.49 9.38 12.72
CA GLY A 41 5.88 8.98 12.98
C GLY A 41 6.53 8.34 11.76
N PHE A 42 5.82 7.46 11.06
CA PHE A 42 6.30 6.83 9.83
C PHE A 42 6.45 7.84 8.69
N ALA A 43 5.49 8.76 8.53
CA ALA A 43 5.57 9.84 7.56
C ALA A 43 6.77 10.75 7.84
N ALA A 44 7.00 11.13 9.09
CA ALA A 44 8.17 11.92 9.49
C ALA A 44 9.48 11.15 9.26
N LEU A 45 9.54 9.87 9.61
CA LEU A 45 10.73 9.03 9.38
C LEU A 45 11.10 9.01 7.90
N ILE A 46 10.13 8.81 7.01
CA ILE A 46 10.39 8.70 5.58
C ILE A 46 10.61 10.06 4.90
N LEU A 47 9.83 11.09 5.26
CA LEU A 47 9.84 12.37 4.55
C LEU A 47 10.75 13.42 5.18
N TYR A 48 11.09 13.32 6.46
CA TYR A 48 11.93 14.31 7.13
C TYR A 48 13.39 13.85 7.26
N PHE A 49 13.63 12.58 7.61
CA PHE A 49 14.99 12.08 7.78
C PHE A 49 15.66 11.76 6.44
N PRO A 50 16.95 12.11 6.24
CA PRO A 50 17.67 11.86 5.00
C PRO A 50 17.82 10.37 4.70
N ALA A 51 18.06 9.54 5.73
CA ALA A 51 18.10 8.09 5.58
C ALA A 51 16.75 7.52 5.13
N GLY A 52 15.63 8.04 5.64
CA GLY A 52 14.29 7.63 5.25
C GLY A 52 13.95 8.02 3.81
N ARG A 53 14.33 9.22 3.37
CA ARG A 53 14.18 9.65 1.97
C ARG A 53 14.99 8.77 1.03
N ASN A 54 16.24 8.46 1.39
CA ASN A 54 17.08 7.58 0.58
C ASN A 54 16.50 6.17 0.48
N ALA A 55 15.95 5.63 1.58
CA ALA A 55 15.26 4.34 1.57
C ALA A 55 14.00 4.35 0.70
N LEU A 56 13.20 5.43 0.74
CA LEU A 56 12.04 5.61 -0.13
C LEU A 56 12.45 5.70 -1.60
N LEU A 57 13.48 6.49 -1.91
CA LEU A 57 13.99 6.62 -3.27
C LEU A 57 14.56 5.30 -3.80
N ALA A 58 15.29 4.55 -2.97
CA ALA A 58 15.78 3.22 -3.33
C ALA A 58 14.61 2.26 -3.65
N THR A 59 13.55 2.30 -2.84
CA THR A 59 12.34 1.51 -3.07
C THR A 59 11.61 1.96 -4.34
N ALA A 60 11.48 3.26 -4.57
CA ALA A 60 10.88 3.81 -5.79
C ALA A 60 11.66 3.39 -7.03
N ASN A 61 13.00 3.48 -7.00
CA ASN A 61 13.87 3.04 -8.09
C ASN A 61 13.74 1.52 -8.34
N CYS A 62 13.63 0.71 -7.29
CA CYS A 62 13.38 -0.72 -7.43
C CYS A 62 12.06 -0.99 -8.17
N VAL A 63 10.96 -0.31 -7.78
CA VAL A 63 9.67 -0.42 -8.45
C VAL A 63 9.75 0.08 -9.91
N SER A 64 10.45 1.18 -10.16
CA SER A 64 10.69 1.68 -11.51
C SER A 64 11.45 0.69 -12.38
N ASN A 65 12.45 0.00 -11.84
CA ASN A 65 13.18 -1.06 -12.57
C ASN A 65 12.26 -2.24 -12.90
N ILE A 66 11.40 -2.65 -11.97
CA ILE A 66 10.38 -3.69 -12.22
C ILE A 66 9.43 -3.26 -13.34
N ILE A 67 8.99 -2.00 -13.33
CA ILE A 67 8.16 -1.44 -14.41
C ILE A 67 8.90 -1.49 -15.76
N ASN A 68 10.20 -1.17 -15.77
CA ASN A 68 11.00 -1.20 -16.99
C ASN A 68 11.13 -2.63 -17.55
N TYR A 69 11.37 -3.64 -16.72
CA TYR A 69 11.34 -5.05 -17.15
C TYR A 69 9.97 -5.47 -17.69
N GLY A 70 8.89 -5.00 -17.05
CA GLY A 70 7.53 -5.18 -17.57
C GLY A 70 7.35 -4.55 -18.95
N ASN A 71 7.84 -3.32 -19.14
CA ASN A 71 7.76 -2.59 -20.41
C ASN A 71 8.53 -3.29 -21.55
N GLU A 72 9.66 -3.93 -21.27
CA GLU A 72 10.37 -4.76 -22.25
C GLU A 72 9.51 -5.94 -22.71
N GLY A 73 8.84 -6.63 -21.78
CA GLY A 73 7.88 -7.69 -22.10
C GLY A 73 6.69 -7.20 -22.93
N ILE A 74 6.17 -6.01 -22.63
CA ILE A 74 5.08 -5.38 -23.41
C ILE A 74 5.56 -5.04 -24.82
N SER A 75 6.80 -4.52 -24.94
CA SER A 75 7.41 -4.23 -26.23
C SER A 75 7.66 -5.51 -27.04
N PHE A 76 7.94 -6.64 -26.40
CA PHE A 76 8.04 -7.94 -27.08
C PHE A 76 6.68 -8.42 -27.61
N VAL A 77 5.61 -8.29 -26.83
CA VAL A 77 4.26 -8.76 -27.22
C VAL A 77 3.59 -7.85 -28.25
N PHE A 78 3.72 -6.53 -28.10
CA PHE A 78 3.01 -5.54 -28.94
C PHE A 78 3.91 -4.80 -29.93
N GLY A 79 5.23 -5.02 -29.90
CA GLY A 79 6.17 -4.46 -30.86
C GLY A 79 6.03 -2.95 -31.06
N ASN A 80 5.81 -2.55 -32.31
CA ASN A 80 5.75 -1.15 -32.73
C ASN A 80 4.49 -0.39 -32.24
N LEU A 81 3.44 -1.09 -31.78
CA LEU A 81 2.24 -0.48 -31.18
C LEU A 81 2.51 0.05 -29.76
N ALA A 82 3.59 -0.39 -29.13
CA ALA A 82 4.03 0.12 -27.84
C ALA A 82 4.96 1.34 -27.99
N ASN A 83 5.41 1.70 -29.21
CA ASN A 83 6.32 2.83 -29.42
C ASN A 83 5.55 4.08 -29.85
N PRO A 84 5.56 5.16 -29.04
CA PRO A 84 4.88 6.43 -29.38
C PRO A 84 5.53 7.16 -30.57
N SER A 85 6.64 6.65 -31.11
CA SER A 85 7.40 7.21 -32.22
C SER A 85 6.80 6.94 -33.60
N ASN A 86 5.76 6.10 -33.72
CA ASN A 86 5.05 5.89 -34.97
C ASN A 86 3.83 6.79 -35.02
N SER A 87 4.02 7.92 -35.71
CA SER A 87 3.22 9.14 -35.79
C SER A 87 1.79 9.01 -36.34
N SER A 88 1.04 7.96 -36.02
CA SER A 88 -0.36 7.82 -36.47
C SER A 88 -1.33 7.28 -35.41
N ILE A 89 -0.83 6.71 -34.31
CA ILE A 89 -1.64 6.18 -33.21
C ILE A 89 -0.97 6.68 -31.92
N GLY A 90 -1.55 7.66 -31.24
CA GLY A 90 -0.99 8.23 -30.00
C GLY A 90 -0.83 7.22 -28.86
N PHE A 91 -0.52 7.68 -27.64
CA PHE A 91 -0.41 6.83 -26.45
C PHE A 91 -1.65 5.93 -26.28
N VAL A 92 -1.52 4.64 -26.62
CA VAL A 92 -2.62 3.67 -26.47
C VAL A 92 -2.63 3.19 -25.02
N PHE A 93 -3.52 3.80 -24.22
CA PHE A 93 -3.71 3.46 -22.81
C PHE A 93 -3.86 1.94 -22.60
N ALA A 94 -4.64 1.27 -23.46
CA ALA A 94 -4.87 -0.17 -23.38
C ALA A 94 -3.60 -1.02 -23.57
N VAL A 95 -2.63 -0.58 -24.38
CA VAL A 95 -1.40 -1.34 -24.66
C VAL A 95 -0.30 -1.02 -23.63
N LYS A 96 -0.35 0.16 -23.02
CA LYS A 96 0.65 0.58 -22.01
C LYS A 96 0.26 0.25 -20.58
N VAL A 97 -1.02 0.40 -20.23
CA VAL A 97 -1.48 0.35 -18.83
C VAL A 97 -2.10 -1.01 -18.46
N LEU A 98 -2.82 -1.68 -19.36
CA LEU A 98 -3.40 -2.99 -19.04
C LEU A 98 -2.33 -4.08 -18.85
N PRO A 99 -1.32 -4.22 -19.73
CA PRO A 99 -0.36 -5.31 -19.61
C PRO A 99 0.56 -5.17 -18.39
N ILE A 100 0.88 -3.94 -17.98
CA ILE A 100 1.68 -3.72 -16.77
C ILE A 100 0.92 -4.18 -15.52
N ILE A 101 -0.41 -4.00 -15.46
CA ILE A 101 -1.25 -4.53 -14.37
C ILE A 101 -1.21 -6.07 -14.36
N ILE A 102 -1.29 -6.72 -15.52
CA ILE A 102 -1.21 -8.19 -15.65
C ILE A 102 0.15 -8.71 -15.17
N PHE A 103 1.23 -8.04 -15.58
CA PHE A 103 2.59 -8.36 -15.14
C PHE A 103 2.75 -8.27 -13.62
N PHE A 104 2.29 -7.17 -13.00
CA PHE A 104 2.33 -7.03 -11.55
C PHE A 104 1.47 -8.07 -10.82
N SER A 105 0.30 -8.42 -11.36
CA SER A 105 -0.56 -9.47 -10.80
C SER A 105 0.14 -10.83 -10.79
N ALA A 106 0.80 -11.20 -11.90
CA ALA A 106 1.58 -12.43 -12.00
C ALA A 106 2.79 -12.42 -11.06
N LEU A 107 3.52 -11.30 -10.98
CA LEU A 107 4.66 -11.11 -10.08
C LEU A 107 4.25 -11.27 -8.61
N ILE A 108 3.17 -10.63 -8.20
CA ILE A 108 2.62 -10.75 -6.85
C ILE A 108 2.21 -12.20 -6.57
N SER A 109 1.54 -12.87 -7.51
CA SER A 109 1.16 -14.28 -7.37
C SER A 109 2.38 -15.19 -7.19
N MET A 110 3.46 -14.95 -7.93
CA MET A 110 4.74 -15.65 -7.76
C MET A 110 5.34 -15.39 -6.38
N LEU A 111 5.33 -14.15 -5.90
CA LEU A 111 5.83 -13.78 -4.57
C LEU A 111 5.04 -14.43 -3.43
N TYR A 112 3.73 -14.62 -3.61
CA TYR A 112 2.88 -15.39 -2.71
C TYR A 112 3.21 -16.88 -2.71
N TYR A 113 3.48 -17.46 -3.88
CA TYR A 113 3.90 -18.85 -3.97
C TYR A 113 5.25 -19.09 -3.29
N LEU A 114 6.19 -18.15 -3.41
CA LEU A 114 7.51 -18.19 -2.78
C LEU A 114 7.49 -17.98 -1.25
N GLY A 115 6.36 -17.61 -0.65
CA GLY A 115 6.28 -17.41 0.81
C GLY A 115 6.73 -16.04 1.32
N VAL A 116 7.24 -15.16 0.44
CA VAL A 116 7.81 -13.85 0.83
C VAL A 116 6.73 -12.93 1.40
N MET A 117 5.55 -12.91 0.77
CA MET A 117 4.44 -12.05 1.19
C MET A 117 3.90 -12.45 2.57
N GLN A 118 3.80 -13.75 2.83
CA GLN A 118 3.38 -14.28 4.13
C GLN A 118 4.38 -13.88 5.24
N TRP A 119 5.68 -13.86 4.93
CA TRP A 119 6.71 -13.42 5.87
C TRP A 119 6.60 -11.93 6.18
N VAL A 120 6.46 -11.08 5.16
CA VAL A 120 6.29 -9.62 5.31
C VAL A 120 5.02 -9.28 6.11
N ILE A 121 3.89 -9.91 5.77
CA ILE A 121 2.61 -9.68 6.46
C ILE A 121 2.71 -10.08 7.94
N LYS A 122 3.39 -11.18 8.28
CA LYS A 122 3.58 -11.59 9.68
C LYS A 122 4.39 -10.56 10.47
N ILE A 123 5.44 -10.00 9.88
CA ILE A 123 6.28 -8.99 10.53
C ILE A 123 5.49 -7.69 10.74
N ILE A 124 4.86 -7.18 9.68
CA ILE A 124 4.09 -5.92 9.75
C ILE A 124 2.88 -6.08 10.66
N GLY A 125 2.10 -7.15 10.48
CA GLY A 125 0.93 -7.46 11.29
C GLY A 125 1.28 -7.67 12.77
N GLY A 126 2.40 -8.34 13.06
CA GLY A 126 2.91 -8.51 14.43
C GLY A 126 3.37 -7.19 15.06
N ALA A 127 4.05 -6.33 14.29
CA ALA A 127 4.46 -5.00 14.74
C ALA A 127 3.26 -4.09 15.04
N LEU A 128 2.24 -4.10 14.16
CA LEU A 128 0.99 -3.37 14.37
C LEU A 128 0.21 -3.91 15.58
N GLN A 129 0.13 -5.24 15.74
CA GLN A 129 -0.54 -5.84 16.89
C GLN A 129 0.10 -5.41 18.21
N LYS A 130 1.44 -5.42 18.26
CA LYS A 130 2.18 -5.05 19.47
C LYS A 130 2.09 -3.56 19.80
N THR A 131 1.95 -2.70 18.79
CA THR A 131 1.91 -1.25 18.98
C THR A 131 0.48 -0.71 19.22
N LEU A 132 -0.52 -1.24 18.53
CA LEU A 132 -1.93 -0.80 18.68
C LEU A 132 -2.73 -1.62 19.71
N GLY A 133 -2.28 -2.82 20.08
CA GLY A 133 -3.01 -3.72 21.00
C GLY A 133 -4.32 -4.26 20.43
N THR A 134 -4.45 -4.29 19.10
CA THR A 134 -5.62 -4.79 18.35
C THR A 134 -5.59 -6.32 18.21
N SER A 135 -6.70 -6.91 17.77
CA SER A 135 -6.76 -8.37 17.57
C SER A 135 -5.79 -8.82 16.47
N LYS A 136 -5.19 -10.00 16.64
CA LYS A 136 -4.24 -10.60 15.68
C LYS A 136 -4.85 -10.73 14.28
N ALA A 137 -6.15 -11.03 14.19
CA ALA A 137 -6.86 -11.12 12.92
C ALA A 137 -7.01 -9.75 12.23
N GLU A 138 -7.24 -8.68 12.99
CA GLU A 138 -7.42 -7.32 12.47
C GLU A 138 -6.09 -6.75 11.96
N SER A 139 -5.01 -6.91 12.72
CA SER A 139 -3.68 -6.44 12.32
C SER A 139 -3.13 -7.19 11.12
N MET A 140 -3.38 -8.51 11.02
CA MET A 140 -3.00 -9.30 9.85
C MET A 140 -3.82 -8.92 8.61
N SER A 141 -5.12 -8.65 8.77
CA SER A 141 -5.99 -8.19 7.67
C SER A 141 -5.59 -6.80 7.18
N ALA A 142 -5.27 -5.88 8.10
CA ALA A 142 -4.79 -4.54 7.77
C ALA A 142 -3.44 -4.59 7.02
N ALA A 143 -2.50 -5.40 7.49
CA ALA A 143 -1.21 -5.61 6.81
C ALA A 143 -1.39 -6.26 5.43
N ALA A 144 -2.31 -7.23 5.31
CA ALA A 144 -2.61 -7.89 4.04
C ALA A 144 -3.26 -6.95 3.03
N ASN A 145 -4.09 -6.00 3.44
CA ASN A 145 -4.77 -5.07 2.54
C ASN A 145 -3.81 -4.11 1.80
N TYR A 146 -2.60 -3.88 2.33
CA TYR A 146 -1.58 -3.09 1.61
C TYR A 146 -0.99 -3.85 0.41
N PHE A 147 -0.99 -5.18 0.45
CA PHE A 147 -0.29 -6.02 -0.52
C PHE A 147 -1.22 -6.85 -1.41
N CYS A 148 -2.33 -7.31 -0.86
CA CYS A 148 -3.37 -8.03 -1.57
C CYS A 148 -4.52 -7.07 -1.82
N TRP A 149 -4.85 -6.88 -3.11
CA TRP A 149 -6.07 -6.19 -3.53
C TRP A 149 -7.27 -6.68 -2.70
N SER A 150 -8.16 -5.76 -2.32
CA SER A 150 -9.11 -5.92 -1.21
C SER A 150 -9.92 -7.22 -1.23
N ASP A 151 -10.16 -7.80 -2.40
CA ASP A 151 -10.83 -9.08 -2.62
C ASP A 151 -10.18 -10.27 -1.87
N ARG A 152 -8.85 -10.45 -1.99
CA ARG A 152 -8.14 -11.61 -1.40
C ARG A 152 -7.81 -11.45 0.09
N SER A 153 -7.84 -10.22 0.62
CA SER A 153 -7.56 -9.94 2.04
C SER A 153 -8.56 -10.64 2.97
N SER A 154 -9.83 -10.76 2.54
CA SER A 154 -10.90 -11.44 3.28
C SER A 154 -10.77 -12.96 3.25
N SER A 155 -10.28 -13.53 2.15
CA SER A 155 -10.12 -14.98 1.98
C SER A 155 -8.93 -15.52 2.76
N SER A 156 -7.82 -14.77 2.83
CA SER A 156 -6.64 -15.20 3.61
C SER A 156 -6.90 -15.26 5.12
N CYS A 157 -7.91 -14.53 5.63
CA CYS A 157 -8.37 -14.61 7.02
C CYS A 157 -9.22 -15.87 7.28
N LYS A 158 -9.93 -16.40 6.27
CA LYS A 158 -10.68 -17.66 6.37
C LYS A 158 -9.80 -18.91 6.37
N THR A 159 -8.58 -18.85 5.84
CA THR A 159 -7.66 -20.01 5.76
C THR A 159 -6.76 -20.16 7.00
N ILE A 160 -6.91 -19.31 8.03
CA ILE A 160 -6.12 -19.39 9.29
C ILE A 160 -6.93 -20.08 10.42
N HIS A 161 -8.02 -20.77 10.08
CA HIS A 161 -8.72 -21.69 10.98
C HIS A 161 -8.34 -23.14 10.69
#